data_AF-A0A6P8LFZ1-F1
#
_entry.id   AF-A0A6P8LFZ1-F1
#
_cell.length_a   1.000
_cell.length_b   1.000
_cell.length_c   1.000
_cell.angle_alpha   90.00
_cell.angle_beta   90.00
_cell.angle_gamma   90.00
#
_symmetry.space_group_name_H-M   'P 1'
#
loop_
_entity.id
_entity.type
_entity.pdbx_description
1 polymer ?
#
loop_
_entity_poly.entity_id
_entity_poly.type
_entity_poly.pdbx_seq_one_letter_code
_entity_poly.pdbx_strand_id
1 'polypeptide(L)'
;MDRLNGRNVALLVLCLCAGYALVFAEGEKEIPVTKFGQNIAPTMTFLYCYSCGYRKAFEDYVGLLGEKYPQIQVHGDNYNPPGLNYYLSKMIFALKIIIIVSVVSAVSPFTFLGLNTPSWWSHLQANKIYACMMIFFLGNMLEAQLVSSGAFEITLNDVPVWSKLQTGRFPSPEVLFQIIDNHLQFTEKVQENPDFVK
;
A
#
# COMPACT_ATOMS: atom_id res chain seq x y z
N MET A 1 -18.89 22.84 -36.01
CA MET A 1 -17.73 22.07 -35.49
C MET A 1 -17.59 22.19 -33.97
N ASP A 2 -18.28 23.13 -33.32
CA ASP A 2 -18.10 23.48 -31.90
C ASP A 2 -18.69 22.47 -30.89
N ARG A 3 -19.76 21.75 -31.25
CA ARG A 3 -20.38 20.76 -30.34
C ARG A 3 -19.52 19.51 -30.09
N LEU A 4 -18.71 19.08 -31.07
CA LEU A 4 -17.77 17.96 -30.90
C LEU A 4 -16.60 18.36 -30.00
N ASN A 5 -16.13 19.60 -30.11
CA ASN A 5 -15.08 20.13 -29.26
C ASN A 5 -15.55 20.25 -27.80
N GLY A 6 -16.76 20.77 -27.56
CA GLY A 6 -17.33 20.88 -26.22
C GLY A 6 -17.53 19.53 -25.51
N ARG A 7 -17.98 18.49 -26.23
CA ARG A 7 -18.18 17.15 -25.65
C ARG A 7 -16.86 16.45 -25.30
N ASN A 8 -15.84 16.60 -26.15
CA ASN A 8 -14.51 16.06 -25.88
C ASN A 8 -13.83 16.78 -24.70
N VAL A 9 -14.02 18.10 -24.59
CA VAL A 9 -13.54 18.89 -23.45
C VAL A 9 -14.24 18.47 -22.16
N ALA A 10 -15.55 18.30 -22.16
CA ALA A 10 -16.30 17.85 -20.98
C ALA A 10 -15.86 16.45 -20.50
N LEU A 11 -15.64 15.51 -21.44
CA LEU A 11 -15.13 14.17 -21.13
C LEU A 11 -13.72 14.21 -20.55
N LEU A 12 -12.85 15.07 -21.08
CA LEU A 12 -11.48 15.21 -20.59
C LEU A 12 -11.43 15.84 -19.20
N VAL A 13 -12.22 16.89 -18.97
CA VAL A 13 -12.37 17.51 -17.64
C VAL A 13 -12.92 16.49 -16.65
N LEU A 14 -13.92 15.68 -17.03
CA LEU A 14 -14.39 14.57 -16.20
C LEU A 14 -13.29 13.54 -15.90
N CYS A 15 -12.48 13.17 -16.89
CA CYS A 15 -11.36 12.24 -16.69
C CYS A 15 -10.27 12.81 -15.77
N LEU A 16 -9.97 14.10 -15.89
CA LEU A 16 -9.00 14.78 -15.02
C LEU A 16 -9.55 14.95 -13.59
N CYS A 17 -10.82 15.32 -13.43
CA CYS A 17 -11.48 15.40 -12.14
C CYS A 17 -11.59 14.02 -11.48
N ALA A 18 -11.92 12.98 -12.24
CA ALA A 18 -11.94 11.60 -11.77
C ALA A 18 -10.53 11.11 -11.42
N GLY A 19 -9.51 11.45 -12.22
CA GLY A 19 -8.11 11.13 -11.92
C GLY A 19 -7.63 11.82 -10.63
N TYR A 20 -7.93 13.11 -10.49
CA TYR A 20 -7.67 13.86 -9.25
C TYR A 20 -8.39 13.22 -8.06
N ALA A 21 -9.69 12.91 -8.20
CA ALA A 21 -10.42 12.18 -7.18
C ALA A 21 -9.79 10.82 -6.89
N LEU A 22 -9.35 10.02 -7.86
CA LEU A 22 -8.71 8.72 -7.58
C LEU A 22 -7.35 8.84 -6.87
N VAL A 23 -6.65 9.97 -7.02
CA VAL A 23 -5.39 10.25 -6.32
C VAL A 23 -5.63 10.79 -4.91
N PHE A 24 -6.68 11.60 -4.71
CA PHE A 24 -6.94 12.32 -3.46
C PHE A 24 -8.16 11.85 -2.67
N ALA A 25 -9.05 11.04 -3.24
CA ALA A 25 -10.21 10.43 -2.60
C ALA A 25 -9.79 9.09 -1.99
N GLU A 26 -8.97 9.18 -0.96
CA GLU A 26 -9.21 8.42 0.26
C GLU A 26 -8.34 9.06 1.34
N GLY A 27 -9.04 9.51 2.39
CA GLY A 27 -8.46 10.14 3.56
C GLY A 27 -7.45 9.25 4.23
N GLU A 28 -6.69 9.87 5.12
CA GLU A 28 -5.91 9.22 6.16
C GLU A 28 -6.56 7.87 6.49
N LYS A 29 -5.87 6.77 6.17
CA LYS A 29 -6.03 5.59 7.00
C LYS A 29 -5.55 6.09 8.35
N GLU A 30 -6.48 6.59 9.16
CA GLU A 30 -6.23 6.98 10.53
C GLU A 30 -5.42 5.82 11.09
N ILE A 31 -4.15 6.09 11.41
CA ILE A 31 -3.42 5.25 12.34
C ILE A 31 -4.38 5.17 13.51
N PRO A 32 -4.97 4.00 13.83
CA PRO A 32 -6.04 3.94 14.78
C PRO A 32 -5.53 4.63 16.04
N VAL A 33 -6.14 5.76 16.39
CA VAL A 33 -5.74 6.58 17.52
C VAL A 33 -5.76 5.62 18.69
N THR A 34 -4.57 5.35 19.21
CA THR A 34 -4.25 4.45 20.33
C THR A 34 -5.47 4.30 21.22
N LYS A 35 -6.17 3.16 21.10
CA LYS A 35 -7.12 2.75 22.12
C LYS A 35 -6.28 2.33 23.32
N PHE A 36 -5.87 3.31 24.11
CA PHE A 36 -5.53 3.13 25.52
C PHE A 36 -6.81 2.69 26.24
N GLY A 37 -7.16 1.42 26.06
CA GLY A 37 -8.50 0.94 26.36
C GLY A 37 -8.66 -0.53 26.03
N GLN A 38 -8.04 -1.36 26.87
CA GLN A 38 -8.45 -2.73 27.18
C GLN A 38 -8.48 -3.72 26.01
N ASN A 39 -7.29 -4.19 25.62
CA ASN A 39 -7.10 -5.62 25.37
C ASN A 39 -6.08 -6.11 26.39
N ILE A 40 -6.48 -7.04 27.25
CA ILE A 40 -5.64 -7.61 28.32
C ILE A 40 -4.53 -8.50 27.72
N ALA A 41 -4.56 -8.76 26.41
CA ALA A 41 -3.59 -9.54 25.67
C ALA A 41 -2.67 -8.63 24.82
N PRO A 42 -1.33 -8.80 24.91
CA PRO A 42 -0.38 -8.12 24.04
C PRO A 42 -0.62 -8.46 22.56
N THR A 43 -0.58 -7.46 21.69
CA THR A 43 -0.79 -7.60 20.24
C THR A 43 0.52 -7.41 19.49
N MET A 44 0.76 -8.26 18.50
CA MET A 44 1.97 -8.23 17.68
C MET A 44 1.59 -8.13 16.21
N THR A 45 1.90 -6.99 15.59
CA THR A 45 1.51 -6.70 14.21
C THR A 45 2.72 -6.77 13.29
N PHE A 46 2.63 -7.59 12.25
CA PHE A 46 3.59 -7.73 11.18
C PHE A 46 3.11 -6.97 9.94
N LEU A 47 3.85 -5.95 9.53
CA LEU A 47 3.63 -5.26 8.27
C LEU A 47 4.67 -5.73 7.26
N TYR A 48 4.25 -6.48 6.23
CA TYR A 48 5.19 -7.07 5.28
C TYR A 48 4.77 -6.86 3.83
N CYS A 49 5.74 -6.91 2.92
CA CYS A 49 5.50 -6.77 1.49
C CYS A 49 4.83 -8.04 0.91
N TYR A 50 3.56 -7.94 0.51
CA TYR A 50 2.81 -9.08 -0.08
C TYR A 50 3.35 -9.44 -1.46
N SER A 51 3.64 -8.44 -2.31
CA SER A 51 4.17 -8.64 -3.65
C SER A 51 5.58 -9.23 -3.67
N CYS A 52 6.32 -9.11 -2.57
CA CYS A 52 7.66 -9.68 -2.41
C CYS A 52 7.67 -11.15 -1.96
N GLY A 53 6.49 -11.75 -1.71
CA GLY A 53 6.37 -13.15 -1.30
C GLY A 53 6.69 -13.43 0.18
N TYR A 54 6.68 -12.40 1.05
CA TYR A 54 7.03 -12.58 2.47
C TYR A 54 5.95 -13.21 3.34
N ARG A 55 4.79 -13.53 2.75
CA ARG A 55 3.71 -14.24 3.42
C ARG A 55 4.18 -15.54 4.09
N LYS A 56 5.04 -16.30 3.42
CA LYS A 56 5.56 -17.55 3.98
C LYS A 56 6.40 -17.30 5.23
N ALA A 57 7.30 -16.31 5.19
CA ALA A 57 8.09 -15.94 6.35
C ALA A 57 7.20 -15.52 7.52
N PHE A 58 6.16 -14.73 7.26
CA PHE A 58 5.16 -14.37 8.27
C PHE A 58 4.47 -15.61 8.86
N GLU A 59 3.98 -16.53 8.04
CA GLU A 59 3.34 -17.78 8.49
C GLU A 59 4.29 -18.63 9.36
N ASP A 60 5.58 -18.69 9.01
CA ASP A 60 6.60 -19.37 9.81
C ASP A 60 6.76 -18.72 11.20
N TYR A 61 6.78 -17.38 11.30
CA TYR A 61 6.81 -16.68 12.60
C TYR A 61 5.54 -16.89 13.41
N VAL A 62 4.36 -16.89 12.77
CA VAL A 62 3.09 -17.13 13.45
C VAL A 62 3.08 -18.51 14.10
N GLY A 63 3.59 -19.54 13.40
CA GLY A 63 3.75 -20.88 13.98
C GLY A 63 4.65 -20.89 15.21
N LEU A 64 5.84 -20.31 15.10
CA LEU A 64 6.81 -20.24 16.21
C LEU A 64 6.28 -19.45 17.41
N LEU A 65 5.58 -18.34 17.17
CA LEU A 65 4.99 -17.50 18.21
C LEU A 65 3.79 -18.18 18.88
N GLY A 66 2.97 -18.89 18.11
CA GLY A 66 1.82 -19.63 18.63
C GLY A 66 2.23 -20.76 19.59
N GLU A 67 3.37 -21.40 19.35
CA GLU A 67 3.91 -22.43 20.24
C GLU A 67 4.49 -21.85 21.54
N LYS A 68 5.21 -20.71 21.46
CA LYS A 68 5.94 -20.15 22.60
C LYS A 68 5.14 -19.13 23.43
N TYR A 69 4.25 -18.37 22.80
CA TYR A 69 3.48 -17.28 23.42
C TYR A 69 2.00 -17.32 23.01
N PRO A 70 1.23 -18.32 23.48
CA PRO A 70 -0.18 -18.45 23.13
C PRO A 70 -1.06 -17.27 23.56
N GLN A 71 -0.59 -16.44 24.48
CA GLN A 71 -1.26 -15.24 24.97
C GLN A 71 -1.12 -14.02 24.05
N ILE A 72 -0.19 -14.03 23.08
CA ILE A 72 0.04 -12.91 22.16
C ILE A 72 -0.87 -13.06 20.95
N GLN A 73 -1.63 -12.03 20.63
CA GLN A 73 -2.42 -11.99 19.39
C GLN A 73 -1.53 -11.50 18.24
N VAL A 74 -1.27 -12.37 17.27
CA VAL A 74 -0.48 -12.03 16.08
C VAL A 74 -1.41 -11.53 14.97
N HIS A 75 -1.11 -10.39 14.39
CA HIS A 75 -1.81 -9.80 13.24
C HIS A 75 -0.83 -9.58 12.09
N GLY A 76 -1.28 -9.79 10.86
CA GLY A 76 -0.47 -9.61 9.65
C GLY A 76 -1.19 -8.73 8.65
N ASP A 77 -0.50 -7.70 8.16
CA ASP A 77 -1.03 -6.73 7.22
C ASP A 77 -0.01 -6.38 6.12
N ASN A 78 -0.51 -5.87 5.00
CA ASN A 78 0.37 -5.44 3.91
C ASN A 78 1.04 -4.11 4.25
N TYR A 79 2.37 -4.09 4.12
CA TYR A 79 3.14 -2.86 4.26
C TYR A 79 2.78 -1.87 3.16
N ASN A 80 2.15 -0.76 3.53
CA ASN A 80 1.94 0.36 2.61
C ASN A 80 3.22 1.19 2.61
N PRO A 81 3.97 1.30 1.49
CA PRO A 81 5.22 2.03 1.48
C PRO A 81 4.97 3.51 1.82
N PRO A 82 5.51 4.05 2.92
CA PRO A 82 5.36 5.46 3.24
C PRO A 82 6.16 6.32 2.25
N GLY A 83 5.65 7.50 1.92
CA GLY A 83 6.35 8.50 1.10
C GLY A 83 6.02 8.49 -0.39
N LEU A 84 7.01 8.80 -1.24
CA LEU A 84 6.83 9.09 -2.66
C LEU A 84 6.29 7.90 -3.48
N ASN A 85 6.69 6.67 -3.15
CA ASN A 85 6.31 5.48 -3.91
C ASN A 85 4.80 5.20 -3.82
N TYR A 86 4.16 5.53 -2.70
CA TYR A 86 2.70 5.46 -2.56
C TYR A 86 2.01 6.41 -3.54
N TYR A 87 2.41 7.69 -3.54
CA TYR A 87 1.86 8.69 -4.46
C TYR A 87 2.12 8.33 -5.92
N LEU A 88 3.33 7.83 -6.24
CA LEU A 88 3.66 7.38 -7.59
C LEU A 88 2.79 6.18 -8.01
N SER A 89 2.59 5.20 -7.14
CA SER A 89 1.70 4.05 -7.42
C SER A 89 0.27 4.52 -7.71
N LYS A 90 -0.25 5.46 -6.92
CA LYS A 90 -1.58 6.07 -7.15
C LYS A 90 -1.64 6.87 -8.45
N MET A 91 -0.60 7.63 -8.78
CA MET A 91 -0.50 8.36 -10.04
C MET A 91 -0.47 7.42 -11.24
N ILE A 92 0.28 6.31 -11.17
CA ILE A 92 0.28 5.29 -12.24
C ILE A 92 -1.11 4.68 -12.39
N PHE A 93 -1.78 4.36 -11.29
CA PHE A 93 -3.14 3.83 -11.34
C PHE A 93 -4.12 4.81 -12.02
N ALA A 94 -4.11 6.08 -11.63
CA ALA A 94 -4.96 7.10 -12.24
C ALA A 94 -4.63 7.29 -13.73
N LEU A 95 -3.34 7.39 -14.08
CA LEU A 95 -2.89 7.54 -15.46
C LEU A 95 -3.31 6.34 -16.33
N LYS A 96 -3.17 5.11 -15.83
CA LYS A 96 -3.62 3.88 -16.48
C LYS A 96 -5.09 3.96 -16.85
N ILE A 97 -5.96 4.35 -15.91
CA ILE A 97 -7.40 4.48 -16.15
C ILE A 97 -7.70 5.59 -17.18
N ILE A 98 -7.06 6.76 -17.07
CA ILE A 98 -7.24 7.87 -18.02
C ILE A 98 -6.86 7.44 -19.44
N ILE A 99 -5.73 6.74 -19.61
CA ILE A 99 -5.29 6.26 -20.93
C ILE A 99 -6.29 5.24 -21.48
N ILE A 100 -6.74 4.27 -20.69
CA ILE A 100 -7.73 3.26 -21.11
C ILE A 100 -9.02 3.94 -21.58
N VAL A 101 -9.57 4.88 -20.79
CA VAL A 101 -10.78 5.62 -21.17
C VAL A 101 -10.58 6.43 -22.46
N SER A 102 -9.40 7.04 -22.63
CA SER A 102 -9.07 7.80 -23.85
C SER A 102 -8.99 6.90 -25.09
N VAL A 103 -8.41 5.70 -24.96
CA VAL A 103 -8.34 4.71 -26.05
C VAL A 103 -9.74 4.21 -26.42
N VAL A 104 -10.57 3.86 -25.44
CA VAL A 104 -11.94 3.33 -25.67
C VAL A 104 -12.83 4.39 -26.33
N SER A 105 -12.80 5.63 -25.82
CA SER A 105 -13.58 6.76 -26.33
C SER A 105 -13.10 7.28 -27.69
N ALA A 106 -11.97 6.78 -28.21
CA ALA A 106 -11.30 7.26 -29.41
C ALA A 106 -10.98 8.77 -29.38
N VAL A 107 -10.88 9.35 -28.18
CA VAL A 107 -10.45 10.74 -27.98
C VAL A 107 -8.92 10.74 -27.84
N SER A 108 -8.25 11.54 -28.66
CA SER A 108 -6.80 11.74 -28.56
C SER A 108 -6.51 12.88 -27.58
N PRO A 109 -5.80 12.62 -26.46
CA PRO A 109 -5.41 13.69 -25.54
C PRO A 109 -4.43 14.68 -26.19
N PHE A 110 -3.70 14.26 -27.23
CA PHE A 110 -2.76 15.10 -27.98
C PHE A 110 -3.47 16.25 -28.71
N THR A 111 -4.65 15.98 -29.28
CA THR A 111 -5.43 16.99 -30.00
C THR A 111 -5.85 18.13 -29.06
N PHE A 112 -6.04 17.85 -27.76
CA PHE A 112 -6.35 18.88 -26.77
C PHE A 112 -5.15 19.77 -26.43
N LEU A 113 -3.94 19.21 -26.44
CA LEU A 113 -2.70 19.96 -26.25
C LEU A 113 -2.30 20.77 -27.51
N GLY A 114 -3.13 20.78 -28.55
CA GLY A 114 -2.82 21.39 -29.84
C GLY A 114 -1.73 20.64 -30.62
N LEU A 115 -1.41 19.41 -30.21
CA LEU A 115 -0.38 18.57 -30.83
C LEU A 115 -1.01 17.63 -31.84
N ASN A 116 -0.27 17.33 -32.91
CA ASN A 116 -0.67 16.29 -33.86
C ASN A 116 -0.69 14.93 -33.18
N THR A 117 -1.73 14.13 -33.44
CA THR A 117 -1.85 12.78 -32.87
C THR A 117 -0.74 11.88 -33.42
N PRO A 118 0.11 11.29 -32.57
CA PRO A 118 1.17 10.40 -33.03
C PRO A 118 0.64 9.13 -33.69
N SER A 119 1.40 8.56 -34.63
CA SER A 119 1.03 7.32 -35.33
C SER A 119 0.77 6.15 -34.38
N TRP A 120 1.61 6.00 -33.34
CA TRP A 120 1.46 4.95 -32.34
C TRP A 120 0.13 5.05 -31.57
N TRP A 121 -0.39 6.26 -31.33
CA TRP A 121 -1.68 6.44 -30.67
C TRP A 121 -2.84 6.01 -31.57
N SER A 122 -2.76 6.32 -32.86
CA SER A 122 -3.73 5.84 -33.86
C SER A 122 -3.75 4.30 -33.95
N HIS A 123 -2.59 3.64 -33.81
CA HIS A 123 -2.53 2.18 -33.74
C HIS A 123 -3.21 1.60 -32.50
N LEU A 124 -3.11 2.26 -31.33
CA LEU A 124 -3.82 1.86 -30.11
C LEU A 124 -5.35 1.99 -30.30
N GLN A 125 -5.81 3.07 -30.92
CA GLN A 125 -7.24 3.28 -31.19
C GLN A 125 -7.80 2.32 -32.25
N ALA A 126 -6.98 1.89 -33.22
CA ALA A 126 -7.36 0.87 -34.18
C ALA A 126 -7.58 -0.51 -33.53
N ASN A 127 -6.82 -0.83 -32.47
CA ASN A 127 -6.84 -2.12 -31.79
C ASN A 127 -7.22 -1.98 -30.30
N LYS A 128 -8.40 -1.41 -30.03
CA LYS A 128 -8.82 -0.99 -28.67
C LYS A 128 -8.71 -2.08 -27.60
N ILE A 129 -9.20 -3.30 -27.89
CA ILE A 129 -9.21 -4.40 -26.90
C ILE A 129 -7.79 -4.79 -26.52
N TYR A 130 -6.94 -5.02 -27.53
CA TYR A 130 -5.54 -5.38 -27.32
C TYR A 130 -4.78 -4.27 -26.58
N ALA A 131 -4.96 -3.02 -27.00
CA ALA A 131 -4.37 -1.85 -26.37
C ALA A 131 -4.76 -1.75 -24.89
N CYS A 132 -6.06 -1.88 -24.56
CA CYS A 132 -6.54 -1.80 -23.18
C CYS A 132 -5.97 -2.94 -22.31
N MET A 133 -5.92 -4.17 -22.82
CA MET A 133 -5.31 -5.29 -22.11
C MET A 133 -3.83 -5.03 -21.84
N MET A 134 -3.07 -4.60 -22.86
CA MET A 134 -1.65 -4.30 -22.74
C MET A 134 -1.40 -3.18 -21.72
N ILE A 135 -2.14 -2.08 -21.79
CA ILE A 135 -2.03 -0.95 -20.84
C ILE A 135 -2.37 -1.39 -19.42
N PHE A 136 -3.40 -2.23 -19.24
CA PHE A 136 -3.79 -2.74 -17.94
C PHE A 136 -2.69 -3.61 -17.31
N PHE A 137 -2.15 -4.58 -18.06
CA PHE A 137 -1.09 -5.46 -17.58
C PHE A 137 0.21 -4.72 -17.30
N LEU A 138 0.64 -3.84 -18.21
CA LEU A 138 1.86 -3.04 -18.01
C LEU A 138 1.70 -2.07 -16.84
N GLY A 139 0.55 -1.43 -16.70
CA GLY A 139 0.26 -0.57 -15.56
C GLY A 139 0.32 -1.33 -14.24
N ASN A 140 -0.32 -2.49 -14.16
CA ASN A 140 -0.27 -3.34 -12.96
C ASN A 140 1.15 -3.84 -12.66
N MET A 141 1.95 -4.13 -13.69
CA MET A 141 3.35 -4.51 -13.51
C MET A 141 4.16 -3.36 -12.90
N LEU A 142 4.00 -2.14 -13.41
CA LEU A 142 4.68 -0.95 -12.87
C LEU A 142 4.22 -0.62 -11.44
N GLU A 143 2.92 -0.70 -11.17
CA GLU A 143 2.36 -0.55 -9.81
C GLU A 143 2.96 -1.59 -8.85
N ALA A 144 3.05 -2.85 -9.27
CA ALA A 144 3.63 -3.92 -8.46
C ALA A 144 5.10 -3.67 -8.13
N GLN A 145 5.89 -3.14 -9.09
CA GLN A 145 7.29 -2.76 -8.86
C GLN A 145 7.42 -1.63 -7.85
N LEU A 146 6.57 -0.59 -7.93
CA LEU A 146 6.61 0.53 -6.99
C LEU A 146 6.19 0.14 -5.57
N VAL A 147 5.27 -0.82 -5.43
CA VAL A 147 4.79 -1.30 -4.13
C VAL A 147 5.71 -2.37 -3.53
N SER A 148 6.58 -2.98 -4.33
CA SER A 148 7.56 -4.01 -3.91
C SER A 148 8.73 -3.43 -3.09
N SER A 149 8.41 -2.84 -1.94
CA SER A 149 9.37 -2.20 -1.03
C SER A 149 10.33 -3.16 -0.35
N GLY A 150 10.03 -4.46 -0.31
CA GLY A 150 10.84 -5.43 0.45
C GLY A 150 10.78 -5.21 1.97
N ALA A 151 9.77 -4.51 2.47
CA ALA A 151 9.60 -4.26 3.89
C ALA A 151 9.13 -5.49 4.66
N PHE A 152 9.62 -5.63 5.88
CA PHE A 152 9.16 -6.59 6.87
C PHE A 152 9.37 -5.94 8.24
N GLU A 153 8.30 -5.36 8.76
CA GLU A 153 8.28 -4.56 9.97
C GLU A 153 7.45 -5.28 11.02
N ILE A 154 7.90 -5.22 12.27
CA ILE A 154 7.24 -5.86 13.39
C ILE A 154 7.01 -4.79 14.45
N THR A 155 5.78 -4.75 14.96
CA THR A 155 5.37 -3.90 16.08
C THR A 155 4.79 -4.77 17.19
N LEU A 156 5.02 -4.37 18.45
CA LEU A 156 4.47 -5.00 19.64
C LEU A 156 3.74 -3.93 20.43
N ASN A 157 2.43 -4.07 20.62
CA ASN A 157 1.56 -3.05 21.20
C ASN A 157 1.77 -1.66 20.56
N ASP A 158 1.77 -1.61 19.23
CA ASP A 158 2.02 -0.40 18.42
C ASP A 158 3.43 0.22 18.55
N VAL A 159 4.35 -0.41 19.28
CA VAL A 159 5.75 0.01 19.38
C VAL A 159 6.59 -0.74 18.32
N PRO A 160 7.32 -0.04 17.42
CA PRO A 160 8.16 -0.70 16.43
C PRO A 160 9.35 -1.39 17.09
N VAL A 161 9.46 -2.70 16.89
CA VAL A 161 10.51 -3.55 17.46
C VAL A 161 11.53 -4.04 16.44
N TRP A 162 11.11 -4.18 15.18
CA TRP A 162 12.02 -4.60 14.11
C TRP A 162 11.66 -3.96 12.78
N SER A 163 12.69 -3.61 12.03
CA SER A 163 12.58 -3.12 10.66
C SER A 163 13.59 -3.81 9.76
N LYS A 164 13.12 -4.59 8.78
CA LYS A 164 14.02 -5.18 7.76
C LYS A 164 14.65 -4.10 6.88
N LEU A 165 13.93 -3.01 6.60
CA LEU A 165 14.47 -1.91 5.79
C LEU A 165 15.67 -1.24 6.46
N GLN A 166 15.65 -1.12 7.79
CA GLN A 166 16.76 -0.53 8.55
C GLN A 166 17.89 -1.54 8.81
N THR A 167 17.54 -2.79 9.14
CA THR A 167 18.53 -3.81 9.54
C THR A 167 19.11 -4.58 8.35
N GLY A 168 18.47 -4.53 7.18
CA GLY A 168 18.85 -5.27 5.97
C GLY A 168 18.58 -6.78 6.03
N ARG A 169 18.02 -7.30 7.13
CA ARG A 169 17.82 -8.73 7.34
C ARG A 169 16.54 -9.06 8.13
N PHE A 170 16.10 -10.31 8.01
CA PHE A 170 15.03 -10.83 8.86
C PHE A 170 15.55 -10.99 10.31
N PRO A 171 14.69 -10.80 11.33
CA PRO A 171 15.06 -11.06 12.72
C PRO A 171 15.25 -12.57 12.91
N SER A 172 16.32 -12.98 13.61
CA SER A 172 16.37 -14.38 14.03
C SER A 172 15.29 -14.64 15.09
N PRO A 173 14.72 -15.86 15.16
CA PRO A 173 13.71 -16.18 16.17
C PRO A 173 14.17 -15.87 17.59
N GLU A 174 15.44 -16.11 17.92
CA GLU A 174 16.01 -15.85 19.24
C GLU A 174 15.99 -14.36 19.59
N VAL A 175 16.36 -13.50 18.64
CA VAL A 175 16.33 -12.04 18.82
C VAL A 175 14.89 -11.57 19.03
N LEU A 176 13.95 -12.09 18.24
CA LEU A 176 12.54 -11.74 18.36
C LEU A 176 11.98 -12.13 19.74
N PHE A 177 12.31 -13.33 20.20
CA PHE A 177 11.92 -13.83 21.51
C PHE A 177 12.50 -13.00 22.65
N GLN A 178 13.77 -12.63 22.58
CA GLN A 178 14.38 -11.74 23.59
C GLN A 178 13.66 -10.40 23.67
N ILE A 179 13.28 -9.81 22.54
CA ILE A 179 12.55 -8.54 22.52
C ILE A 179 11.17 -8.69 23.17
N ILE A 180 10.45 -9.77 22.85
CA ILE A 180 9.16 -10.09 23.45
C ILE A 180 9.29 -10.28 24.97
N ASP A 181 10.25 -11.11 25.41
CA ASP A 181 10.46 -11.41 26.83
C ASP A 181 10.75 -10.13 27.63
N ASN A 182 11.62 -9.26 27.09
CA ASN A 182 11.90 -7.96 27.70
C ASN A 182 10.64 -7.10 27.81
N HIS A 183 9.86 -6.99 26.72
CA HIS A 183 8.68 -6.14 26.69
C HIS A 183 7.54 -6.64 27.60
N LEU A 184 7.37 -7.96 27.71
CA LEU A 184 6.41 -8.57 28.63
C LEU A 184 6.81 -8.31 30.10
N GLN A 185 8.09 -8.51 30.44
CA GLN A 185 8.59 -8.21 31.79
C GLN A 185 8.41 -6.74 32.19
N PHE A 186 8.61 -5.80 31.26
CA PHE A 186 8.35 -4.38 31.54
C PHE A 186 6.87 -4.11 31.79
N THR A 187 5.97 -4.77 31.06
CA THR A 187 4.53 -4.60 31.22
C THR A 187 4.05 -5.14 32.57
N GLU A 188 4.56 -6.30 33.01
CA GLU A 188 4.25 -6.89 34.32
C GLU A 188 4.76 -6.01 35.48
N LYS A 189 6.01 -5.53 35.41
CA LYS A 189 6.60 -4.66 36.44
C LYS A 189 5.86 -3.33 36.63
N VAL A 190 5.26 -2.80 35.57
CA VAL A 190 4.45 -1.56 35.65
C VAL A 190 3.11 -1.84 36.34
N GLN A 191 2.51 -3.01 36.17
CA GLN A 191 1.26 -3.37 36.85
C GLN A 191 1.45 -3.66 38.35
N GLU A 192 2.61 -4.20 38.76
CA GLU A 192 2.89 -4.49 40.17
C GLU A 192 3.23 -3.27 41.03
N ASN A 193 3.42 -2.07 40.45
CA ASN A 193 3.74 -0.86 41.21
C ASN A 193 2.52 0.09 41.32
N PRO A 194 1.64 -0.09 42.32
CA PRO A 194 0.46 0.76 42.52
C PRO A 194 0.78 2.18 43.03
N ASP A 195 2.04 2.54 43.28
CA ASP A 195 2.41 3.82 43.94
C ASP A 195 2.51 5.04 43.00
N PHE A 196 2.15 4.93 41.72
CA PHE A 196 2.13 6.09 40.80
C PHE A 196 0.87 6.96 40.89
N VAL A 197 -0.08 6.63 41.79
CA VAL A 197 -1.19 7.52 42.15
C VAL A 197 -1.07 7.89 43.63
N LYS A 198 -0.17 8.83 43.91
CA LYS A 198 -0.26 9.72 45.08
C LYS A 198 0.16 11.13 44.70
#